data_AF-Q67L79-F1
#
_entry.id   AF-Q67L79-F1
#
_cell.length_a   1.000
_cell.length_b   1.000
_cell.length_c   1.000
_cell.angle_alpha   90.00
_cell.angle_beta   90.00
_cell.angle_gamma   90.00
#
_symmetry.space_group_name_H-M   'P 1'
#
loop_
_entity.id
_entity.type
_entity.pdbx_description
1 polymer ?
#
loop_
_entity_poly.entity_id
_entity_poly.type
_entity_poly.pdbx_seq_one_letter_code
_entity_poly.pdbx_strand_id
1 'polypeptide(L)'
;MEPFAEHLYRRLAEGLLVSECPRLEEAYVLSLYVDFDDGPQRMKLWLYYNTPWQLRRAISQGEQPDEARWYFALWEPEFITAVGLSEQECDRMADTESHRLLARWLARRGLYRAPEELDALLADPGRYDAWESAARQSLLDLVIRVARRLHDTGIILCRFGRTIPLLVHQWEYDQWCLEATRKVNPPGLITEFERWWWLEWSCG
;
A
#
# COMPACT_ATOMS: atom_id res chain seq x y z
N MET A 1 16.33 -10.28 -5.64
CA MET A 1 15.10 -10.06 -4.84
C MET A 1 14.38 -11.39 -4.72
N GLU A 2 13.72 -11.70 -3.60
CA GLU A 2 12.98 -12.96 -3.45
C GLU A 2 11.78 -13.03 -4.42
N PRO A 3 11.32 -14.23 -4.85
CA PRO A 3 10.28 -14.36 -5.88
C PRO A 3 8.99 -13.58 -5.60
N PHE A 4 8.52 -13.55 -4.34
CA PHE A 4 7.30 -12.82 -3.99
C PHE A 4 7.48 -11.31 -4.16
N ALA A 5 8.57 -10.73 -3.66
CA ALA A 5 8.84 -9.31 -3.84
C ALA A 5 9.07 -8.92 -5.31
N GLU A 6 9.68 -9.78 -6.11
CA GLU A 6 9.81 -9.55 -7.55
C GLU A 6 8.45 -9.52 -8.24
N HIS A 7 7.54 -10.42 -7.85
CA HIS A 7 6.17 -10.44 -8.37
C HIS A 7 5.40 -9.17 -7.98
N LEU A 8 5.42 -8.78 -6.70
CA LEU A 8 4.81 -7.52 -6.23
C LEU A 8 5.35 -6.31 -7.01
N TYR A 9 6.68 -6.24 -7.17
CA TYR A 9 7.33 -5.17 -7.94
C TYR A 9 6.83 -5.13 -9.38
N ARG A 10 6.78 -6.27 -10.07
CA ARG A 10 6.30 -6.34 -11.46
C ARG A 10 4.86 -5.89 -11.58
N ARG A 11 3.96 -6.37 -10.73
CA ARG A 11 2.53 -6.00 -10.76
C ARG A 11 2.32 -4.50 -10.56
N LEU A 12 3.04 -3.90 -9.60
CA LEU A 12 2.97 -2.46 -9.35
C LEU A 12 3.60 -1.64 -10.49
N ALA A 13 4.77 -2.05 -10.98
CA ALA A 13 5.47 -1.35 -12.06
C ALA A 13 4.70 -1.43 -13.39
N GLU A 14 4.20 -2.61 -13.75
CA GLU A 14 3.35 -2.80 -14.94
C GLU A 14 2.09 -1.94 -14.81
N GLY A 15 1.39 -1.99 -13.67
CA GLY A 15 0.21 -1.17 -13.42
C GLY A 15 0.49 0.32 -13.64
N LEU A 16 1.58 0.84 -13.07
CA LEU A 16 1.97 2.25 -13.29
C LEU A 16 2.23 2.57 -14.76
N LEU A 17 2.92 1.69 -15.49
CA LEU A 17 3.35 1.95 -16.86
C LEU A 17 2.22 1.84 -17.89
N VAL A 18 1.26 0.93 -17.67
CA VAL A 18 0.24 0.60 -18.67
C VAL A 18 -1.15 1.14 -18.35
N SER A 19 -1.39 1.59 -17.11
CA SER A 19 -2.72 2.07 -16.71
C SER A 19 -3.14 3.34 -17.47
N GLU A 20 -4.38 3.30 -17.93
CA GLU A 20 -5.11 4.39 -18.59
C GLU A 20 -6.13 5.05 -17.64
N CYS A 21 -5.92 4.95 -16.32
CA CYS A 21 -6.79 5.60 -15.35
C CYS A 21 -6.93 7.11 -15.65
N PRO A 22 -8.14 7.68 -15.52
CA PRO A 22 -8.39 9.07 -15.90
C PRO A 22 -7.44 10.06 -15.21
N ARG A 23 -6.78 10.92 -15.99
CA ARG A 23 -5.92 12.01 -15.49
C ARG A 23 -4.74 11.52 -14.66
N LEU A 24 -4.35 10.24 -14.76
CA LEU A 24 -3.23 9.66 -14.02
C LEU A 24 -1.92 10.42 -14.29
N GLU A 25 -1.72 10.93 -15.50
CA GLU A 25 -0.58 11.79 -15.86
C GLU A 25 -0.47 13.06 -15.02
N GLU A 26 -1.58 13.55 -14.46
CA GLU A 26 -1.60 14.72 -13.59
C GLU A 26 -1.32 14.38 -12.12
N ALA A 27 -1.21 13.09 -11.76
CA ALA A 27 -1.06 12.65 -10.38
C ALA A 27 0.11 13.37 -9.69
N TYR A 28 -0.17 13.87 -8.48
CA TYR A 28 0.85 14.51 -7.65
C TYR A 28 1.27 13.65 -6.46
N VAL A 29 0.57 12.55 -6.21
CA VAL A 29 0.85 11.59 -5.14
C VAL A 29 0.26 10.24 -5.52
N LEU A 30 0.96 9.17 -5.15
CA LEU A 30 0.48 7.79 -5.16
C LEU A 30 0.14 7.36 -3.73
N SER A 31 -0.83 6.48 -3.58
CA SER A 31 -1.17 5.82 -2.31
C SER A 31 -1.09 4.31 -2.53
N LEU A 32 -0.34 3.61 -1.69
CA LEU A 32 -0.26 2.17 -1.65
C LEU A 32 -0.95 1.71 -0.37
N TYR A 33 -2.21 1.31 -0.52
CA TYR A 33 -3.01 0.72 0.53
C TYR A 33 -2.59 -0.73 0.73
N VAL A 34 -2.24 -1.08 1.98
CA VAL A 34 -1.89 -2.44 2.41
C VAL A 34 -3.03 -2.95 3.28
N ASP A 35 -3.69 -4.02 2.85
CA ASP A 35 -4.81 -4.62 3.59
C ASP A 35 -4.39 -5.94 4.24
N PHE A 36 -4.78 -6.08 5.50
CA PHE A 36 -4.59 -7.26 6.32
C PHE A 36 -5.91 -7.72 6.98
N ASP A 37 -7.09 -7.25 6.53
CA ASP A 37 -8.40 -7.56 7.12
C ASP A 37 -8.72 -9.07 7.07
N ASP A 38 -8.33 -9.75 5.99
CA ASP A 38 -8.41 -11.21 5.84
C ASP A 38 -7.20 -11.96 6.46
N GLY A 39 -6.38 -11.24 7.23
CA GLY A 39 -5.15 -11.70 7.86
C GLY A 39 -3.91 -11.62 6.96
N PRO A 40 -2.69 -11.72 7.56
CA PRO A 40 -1.42 -11.56 6.84
C PRO A 40 -1.21 -12.51 5.66
N GLN A 41 -1.81 -13.70 5.72
CA GLN A 41 -1.73 -14.74 4.69
C GLN A 41 -2.57 -14.43 3.43
N ARG A 42 -3.44 -13.43 3.51
CA ARG A 42 -4.27 -12.93 2.42
C ARG A 42 -4.02 -11.44 2.18
N MET A 43 -2.81 -10.95 2.51
CA MET A 43 -2.42 -9.57 2.26
C MET A 43 -2.71 -9.17 0.82
N LYS A 44 -3.35 -8.01 0.67
CA LYS A 44 -3.64 -7.38 -0.61
C LYS A 44 -3.01 -5.99 -0.67
N LEU A 45 -2.74 -5.54 -1.88
CA LEU A 45 -2.25 -4.19 -2.15
C LEU A 45 -3.12 -3.51 -3.20
N TRP A 46 -3.38 -2.22 -3.03
CA TRP A 46 -4.02 -1.39 -4.05
C TRP A 46 -3.21 -0.11 -4.20
N LEU A 47 -2.96 0.24 -5.45
CA LEU A 47 -2.24 1.44 -5.80
C LEU A 47 -3.22 2.49 -6.33
N TYR A 48 -3.45 3.51 -5.53
CA TYR A 48 -4.27 4.68 -5.84
C TYR A 48 -3.39 5.89 -6.21
N TYR A 49 -4.06 6.96 -6.59
CA TYR A 49 -3.45 8.26 -6.89
C TYR A 49 -4.41 9.39 -6.55
N ASN A 50 -3.87 10.59 -6.36
CA ASN A 50 -4.66 11.82 -6.29
C ASN A 50 -4.18 12.83 -7.33
N THR A 51 -5.10 13.66 -7.80
CA THR A 51 -4.88 14.66 -8.85
C THR A 51 -5.27 16.05 -8.39
N PRO A 52 -4.72 17.12 -9.00
CA PRO A 52 -5.15 18.48 -8.68
C PRO A 52 -6.65 18.71 -8.95
N TRP A 53 -7.24 17.96 -9.88
CA TRP A 53 -8.68 18.04 -10.16
C TRP A 53 -9.52 17.44 -9.03
N GLN A 54 -9.18 16.24 -8.54
CA GLN A 54 -9.85 15.62 -7.39
C GLN A 54 -9.71 16.51 -6.15
N LEU A 55 -8.51 17.05 -5.90
CA LEU A 55 -8.28 17.98 -4.79
C LEU A 55 -9.19 19.22 -4.88
N ARG A 56 -9.27 19.87 -6.04
CA ARG A 56 -10.16 21.04 -6.23
C ARG A 56 -11.63 20.67 -6.06
N ARG A 57 -12.03 19.49 -6.54
CA ARG A 57 -13.40 18.99 -6.40
C ARG A 57 -13.74 18.77 -4.92
N ALA A 58 -12.90 18.08 -4.16
CA ALA A 58 -13.10 17.86 -2.73
C ALA A 58 -13.21 19.17 -1.95
N ILE A 59 -12.31 20.13 -2.20
CA ILE A 59 -12.38 21.47 -1.58
C ILE A 59 -13.68 22.19 -1.96
N SER A 60 -14.12 22.10 -3.21
CA SER A 60 -15.39 22.72 -3.64
C SER A 60 -16.62 22.08 -3.00
N GLN A 61 -16.50 20.85 -2.49
CA GLN A 61 -17.54 20.12 -1.77
C GLN A 61 -17.49 20.39 -0.25
N GLY A 62 -16.52 21.18 0.23
CA GLY A 62 -16.41 21.63 1.61
C GLY A 62 -15.29 20.98 2.42
N GLU A 63 -14.50 20.08 1.82
CA GLU A 63 -13.39 19.42 2.52
C GLU A 63 -12.26 20.41 2.83
N GLN A 64 -11.58 20.21 3.97
CA GLN A 64 -10.41 21.01 4.31
C GLN A 64 -9.27 20.74 3.32
N PRO A 65 -8.54 21.77 2.84
CA PRO A 65 -7.54 21.60 1.79
C PRO A 65 -6.45 20.56 2.09
N ASP A 66 -5.97 20.48 3.34
CA ASP A 66 -4.92 19.54 3.71
C ASP A 66 -5.45 18.10 3.88
N GLU A 67 -6.64 17.92 4.45
CA GLU A 67 -7.31 16.63 4.51
C GLU A 67 -7.62 16.11 3.10
N ALA A 68 -8.23 16.93 2.25
CA ALA A 68 -8.54 16.57 0.86
C ALA A 68 -7.29 16.17 0.05
N ARG A 69 -6.13 16.73 0.43
CA ARG A 69 -4.85 16.44 -0.21
C ARG A 69 -4.27 15.10 0.24
N TRP A 70 -4.29 14.82 1.55
CA TRP A 70 -3.49 13.76 2.14
C TRP A 70 -4.28 12.58 2.71
N TYR A 71 -5.54 12.79 3.05
CA TYR A 71 -6.38 11.73 3.61
C TYR A 71 -7.01 10.90 2.48
N PHE A 72 -6.52 9.66 2.32
CA PHE A 72 -6.87 8.82 1.18
C PHE A 72 -8.37 8.49 1.10
N ALA A 73 -9.07 8.47 2.23
CA ALA A 73 -10.50 8.15 2.27
C ALA A 73 -11.38 9.21 1.55
N LEU A 74 -10.83 10.40 1.29
CA LEU A 74 -11.49 11.45 0.50
C LEU A 74 -11.21 11.33 -1.01
N TRP A 75 -10.40 10.37 -1.43
CA TRP A 75 -10.03 10.19 -2.83
C TRP A 75 -11.07 9.32 -3.53
N GLU A 76 -11.18 9.47 -4.84
CA GLU A 76 -12.07 8.61 -5.63
C GLU A 76 -11.58 7.14 -5.56
N PRO A 77 -12.48 6.15 -5.65
CA PRO A 77 -12.13 4.74 -5.52
C PRO A 77 -11.35 4.19 -6.73
N GLU A 78 -11.05 5.02 -7.73
CA GLU A 78 -10.29 4.63 -8.92
C GLU A 78 -8.85 4.28 -8.54
N PHE A 79 -8.40 3.08 -8.91
CA PHE A 79 -7.07 2.58 -8.59
C PHE A 79 -6.35 2.10 -9.85
N ILE A 80 -5.04 2.28 -9.85
CA ILE A 80 -4.12 1.95 -10.94
C ILE A 80 -4.02 0.43 -11.12
N THR A 81 -3.78 -0.28 -10.01
CA THR A 81 -3.62 -1.73 -9.99
C THR A 81 -3.82 -2.27 -8.58
N ALA A 82 -4.07 -3.57 -8.48
CA ALA A 82 -4.14 -4.30 -7.23
C ALA A 82 -3.39 -5.63 -7.31
N VAL A 83 -2.99 -6.14 -6.16
CA VAL A 83 -2.22 -7.38 -6.01
C VAL A 83 -2.81 -8.23 -4.90
N GLY A 84 -2.87 -9.55 -5.10
CA GLY A 84 -3.41 -10.48 -4.11
C GLY A 84 -4.94 -10.61 -4.12
N LEU A 85 -5.63 -10.10 -5.14
CA LEU A 85 -7.07 -10.32 -5.31
C LEU A 85 -7.35 -11.72 -5.84
N SER A 86 -8.45 -12.32 -5.39
CA SER A 86 -9.00 -13.55 -5.95
C SER A 86 -9.90 -13.28 -7.15
N GLU A 87 -10.19 -14.33 -7.94
CA GLU A 87 -11.13 -14.27 -9.06
C GLU A 87 -12.54 -13.81 -8.64
N GLN A 88 -12.97 -14.16 -7.42
CA GLN A 88 -14.27 -13.75 -6.87
C GLN A 88 -14.34 -12.25 -6.55
N GLU A 89 -13.21 -11.66 -6.15
CA GLU A 89 -13.13 -10.24 -5.82
C GLU A 89 -13.00 -9.39 -7.07
N CYS A 90 -12.15 -9.81 -8.01
CA CYS A 90 -11.96 -9.10 -9.27
C CYS A 90 -11.31 -10.00 -10.33
N ASP A 91 -12.11 -10.63 -11.19
CA ASP A 91 -11.63 -11.51 -12.28
C ASP A 91 -10.51 -10.87 -13.12
N ARG A 92 -10.68 -9.61 -13.54
CA ARG A 92 -9.68 -8.86 -14.34
C ARG A 92 -8.35 -8.61 -13.62
N MET A 93 -8.32 -8.66 -12.29
CA MET A 93 -7.13 -8.35 -11.46
C MET A 93 -6.72 -9.53 -10.58
N ALA A 94 -7.34 -10.70 -10.78
CA ALA A 94 -7.04 -11.90 -10.02
C ALA A 94 -5.56 -12.26 -10.12
N ASP A 95 -4.98 -12.66 -9.00
CA ASP A 95 -3.55 -12.91 -8.89
C ASP A 95 -3.26 -14.14 -8.02
N THR A 96 -3.63 -15.30 -8.55
CA THR A 96 -3.41 -16.60 -7.90
C THR A 96 -1.92 -16.88 -7.63
N GLU A 97 -1.02 -16.35 -8.46
CA GLU A 97 0.43 -16.52 -8.24
C GLU A 97 0.90 -15.74 -7.02
N SER A 98 0.34 -14.55 -6.73
CA SER A 98 0.61 -13.82 -5.48
C SER A 98 0.30 -14.65 -4.25
N HIS A 99 -0.86 -15.31 -4.17
CA HIS A 99 -1.21 -16.15 -3.01
C HIS A 99 -0.22 -17.29 -2.81
N ARG A 100 0.16 -17.96 -3.90
CA ARG A 100 1.14 -19.07 -3.87
C ARG A 100 2.54 -18.58 -3.47
N LEU A 101 2.94 -17.40 -3.92
CA LEU A 101 4.22 -16.79 -3.58
C LEU A 101 4.24 -16.32 -2.12
N LEU A 102 3.15 -15.68 -1.65
CA LEU A 102 2.98 -15.22 -0.27
C LEU A 102 3.04 -16.37 0.72
N ALA A 103 2.29 -17.46 0.49
CA ALA A 103 2.32 -18.65 1.35
C ALA A 103 3.74 -19.22 1.48
N ARG A 104 4.46 -19.37 0.36
CA ARG A 104 5.87 -19.82 0.38
C ARG A 104 6.79 -18.83 1.08
N TRP A 105 6.55 -17.53 0.91
CA TRP A 105 7.34 -16.48 1.52
C TRP A 105 7.21 -16.47 3.05
N LEU A 106 5.97 -16.63 3.54
CA LEU A 106 5.65 -16.78 4.98
C LEU A 106 6.23 -18.09 5.53
N ALA A 107 6.12 -19.20 4.79
CA ALA A 107 6.61 -20.50 5.22
C ALA A 107 8.12 -20.51 5.47
N ARG A 108 8.90 -19.89 4.57
CA ARG A 108 10.37 -19.74 4.74
C ARG A 108 10.76 -18.93 5.98
N ARG A 109 9.83 -18.17 6.55
CA ARG A 109 10.03 -17.34 7.75
C ARG A 109 9.41 -17.95 9.00
N GLY A 110 8.83 -19.14 8.92
CA GLY A 110 8.09 -19.76 10.02
C GLY A 110 6.80 -19.02 10.40
N LEU A 111 6.30 -18.16 9.51
CA LEU A 111 5.12 -17.32 9.71
C LEU A 111 3.86 -17.86 9.02
N TYR A 112 4.00 -18.88 8.18
CA TYR A 112 2.84 -19.55 7.58
C TYR A 112 2.09 -20.37 8.64
N ARG A 113 0.76 -20.35 8.57
CA ARG A 113 -0.13 -21.20 9.37
C ARG A 113 -1.11 -21.87 8.42
N ALA A 114 -1.24 -23.19 8.51
CA ALA A 114 -2.36 -23.90 7.92
C ALA A 114 -3.67 -23.50 8.63
N PRO A 115 -4.85 -23.70 8.02
CA PRO A 115 -6.13 -23.33 8.63
C PRO A 115 -6.31 -23.87 10.06
N GLU A 116 -5.97 -25.13 10.30
CA GLU A 116 -6.11 -25.77 11.61
C GLU A 116 -5.14 -25.19 12.66
N GLU A 117 -3.95 -24.79 12.21
CA GLU A 117 -2.96 -24.12 13.08
C GLU A 117 -3.39 -22.69 13.42
N LEU A 118 -4.06 -22.01 12.49
CA LEU A 118 -4.61 -20.68 12.70
C LEU A 118 -5.79 -20.72 13.65
N ASP A 119 -6.71 -21.69 13.51
CA ASP A 119 -7.82 -21.89 14.45
C ASP A 119 -7.32 -22.14 15.87
N ALA A 120 -6.29 -22.97 16.02
CA ALA A 120 -5.65 -23.21 17.32
C ALA A 120 -4.95 -21.97 17.87
N LEU A 121 -4.42 -21.10 17.01
CA LEU A 121 -3.77 -19.85 17.40
C LEU A 121 -4.81 -18.80 17.83
N LEU A 122 -5.94 -18.69 17.12
CA LEU A 122 -7.05 -17.79 17.45
C LEU A 122 -7.67 -18.09 18.84
N ALA A 123 -7.56 -19.33 19.31
CA ALA A 123 -7.97 -19.71 20.66
C ALA A 123 -7.05 -19.16 21.77
N ASP A 124 -5.88 -18.62 21.44
CA ASP A 124 -4.94 -17.97 22.35
C ASP A 124 -4.60 -16.54 21.84
N PRO A 125 -5.36 -15.52 22.30
CA PRO A 125 -5.22 -14.15 21.78
C PRO A 125 -3.80 -13.59 21.88
N GLY A 126 -3.10 -13.85 22.99
CA GLY A 126 -1.74 -13.33 23.16
C GLY A 126 -0.74 -13.93 22.17
N ARG A 127 -0.88 -15.22 21.84
CA ARG A 127 -0.06 -15.87 20.81
C ARG A 127 -0.47 -15.43 19.40
N TYR A 128 -1.76 -15.23 19.16
CA TYR A 128 -2.26 -14.71 17.90
C TYR A 128 -1.72 -13.31 17.62
N ASP A 129 -1.88 -12.38 18.56
CA ASP A 129 -1.44 -10.99 18.42
C ASP A 129 0.07 -10.90 18.15
N ALA A 130 0.87 -11.70 18.86
CA ALA A 130 2.31 -11.74 18.66
C ALA A 130 2.71 -12.27 17.27
N TRP A 131 2.05 -13.33 16.80
CA TRP A 131 2.29 -13.88 15.47
C TRP A 131 1.83 -12.93 14.37
N GLU A 132 0.64 -12.37 14.50
CA GLU A 132 0.05 -11.46 13.53
C GLU A 132 0.91 -10.21 13.40
N SER A 133 1.32 -9.61 14.52
CA SER A 133 2.20 -8.44 14.54
C SER A 133 3.53 -8.74 13.82
N ALA A 134 4.15 -9.89 14.09
CA ALA A 134 5.40 -10.28 13.43
C ALA A 134 5.22 -10.50 11.92
N ALA A 135 4.09 -11.09 11.50
CA ALA A 135 3.76 -11.31 10.10
C ALA A 135 3.48 -9.99 9.36
N ARG A 136 2.63 -9.11 9.92
CA ARG A 136 2.32 -7.79 9.38
C ARG A 136 3.58 -6.94 9.25
N GLN A 137 4.43 -6.89 10.27
CA GLN A 137 5.70 -6.15 10.23
C GLN A 137 6.63 -6.68 9.12
N SER A 138 6.79 -8.00 9.02
CA SER A 138 7.65 -8.60 8.01
C SER A 138 7.16 -8.32 6.58
N LEU A 139 5.83 -8.32 6.38
CA LEU A 139 5.20 -8.01 5.10
C LEU A 139 5.29 -6.52 4.78
N LEU A 140 5.07 -5.64 5.75
CA LEU A 140 5.21 -4.19 5.56
C LEU A 140 6.66 -3.83 5.17
N ASP A 141 7.66 -4.44 5.80
CA ASP A 141 9.06 -4.29 5.40
C ASP A 141 9.33 -4.75 3.97
N LEU A 142 8.65 -5.82 3.52
CA LEU A 142 8.70 -6.26 2.13
C LEU A 142 8.10 -5.23 1.19
N VAL A 143 6.91 -4.73 1.52
CA VAL A 143 6.19 -3.70 0.76
C VAL A 143 7.03 -2.43 0.65
N ILE A 144 7.63 -1.96 1.75
CA ILE A 144 8.52 -0.79 1.77
C ILE A 144 9.68 -0.98 0.78
N ARG A 145 10.35 -2.14 0.80
CA ARG A 145 11.46 -2.41 -0.14
C ARG A 145 11.00 -2.43 -1.59
N VAL A 146 9.83 -3.00 -1.87
CA VAL A 146 9.25 -3.07 -3.22
C VAL A 146 8.83 -1.69 -3.71
N ALA A 147 8.11 -0.92 -2.90
CA ALA A 147 7.63 0.41 -3.24
C ALA A 147 8.81 1.40 -3.41
N ARG A 148 9.82 1.34 -2.54
CA ARG A 148 11.06 2.12 -2.70
C ARG A 148 11.75 1.80 -4.02
N ARG A 149 11.77 0.53 -4.43
CA ARG A 149 12.37 0.13 -5.71
C ARG A 149 11.69 0.83 -6.90
N LEU A 150 10.41 1.16 -6.85
CA LEU A 150 9.73 1.91 -7.93
C LEU A 150 10.34 3.32 -8.12
N HIS A 151 10.82 3.93 -7.04
CA HIS A 151 11.63 5.15 -7.09
C HIS A 151 13.04 4.86 -7.60
N ASP A 152 13.73 3.90 -6.97
CA ASP A 152 15.15 3.62 -7.25
C ASP A 152 15.40 3.16 -8.70
N THR A 153 14.44 2.47 -9.33
CA THR A 153 14.52 2.05 -10.74
C THR A 153 13.94 3.06 -11.72
N GLY A 154 13.46 4.22 -11.23
CA GLY A 154 12.96 5.31 -12.05
C GLY A 154 11.59 5.08 -12.68
N ILE A 155 10.82 4.06 -12.24
CA ILE A 155 9.47 3.78 -12.76
C ILE A 155 8.55 4.99 -12.55
N ILE A 156 8.56 5.56 -11.34
CA ILE A 156 7.75 6.74 -11.01
C ILE A 156 8.18 7.93 -11.87
N LEU A 157 9.49 8.22 -11.92
CA LEU A 157 10.01 9.31 -12.74
C LEU A 157 9.64 9.16 -14.22
N CYS A 158 9.75 7.94 -14.76
CA CYS A 158 9.42 7.63 -16.14
C CYS A 158 7.93 7.83 -16.44
N ARG A 159 7.04 7.41 -15.54
CA ARG A 159 5.57 7.50 -15.75
C ARG A 159 5.04 8.93 -15.69
N PHE A 160 5.57 9.76 -14.78
CA PHE A 160 5.02 11.09 -14.50
C PHE A 160 5.91 12.24 -15.00
N GLY A 161 7.10 11.95 -15.52
CA GLY A 161 8.10 12.96 -15.90
C GLY A 161 8.69 13.73 -14.71
N ARG A 162 8.32 13.34 -13.48
CA ARG A 162 8.79 13.90 -12.21
C ARG A 162 8.70 12.83 -11.13
N THR A 163 9.49 12.96 -10.08
CA THR A 163 9.33 12.15 -8.88
C THR A 163 8.15 12.68 -8.06
N ILE A 164 7.17 11.82 -7.75
CA ILE A 164 6.03 12.16 -6.88
C ILE A 164 6.01 11.26 -5.63
N PRO A 165 5.48 11.71 -4.48
CA PRO A 165 5.40 10.89 -3.28
C PRO A 165 4.57 9.61 -3.48
N LEU A 166 4.93 8.56 -2.75
CA LEU A 166 4.16 7.32 -2.61
C LEU A 166 3.89 7.06 -1.12
N LEU A 167 2.64 7.28 -0.69
CA LEU A 167 2.21 7.05 0.68
C LEU A 167 1.92 5.57 0.89
N VAL A 168 2.43 4.97 1.94
CA VAL A 168 2.07 3.60 2.35
C VAL A 168 1.15 3.70 3.54
N HIS A 169 -0.02 3.08 3.45
CA HIS A 169 -1.01 3.18 4.53
C HIS A 169 -1.92 1.96 4.63
N GLN A 170 -2.66 1.92 5.74
CA GLN A 170 -3.76 0.99 6.00
C GLN A 170 -5.07 1.77 6.11
N TRP A 171 -6.14 1.14 6.61
CA TRP A 171 -7.46 1.74 6.73
C TRP A 171 -7.39 2.98 7.63
N GLU A 172 -6.70 2.79 8.75
CA GLU A 172 -6.27 3.88 9.61
C GLU A 172 -4.83 4.25 9.33
N TYR A 173 -4.60 5.52 9.56
CA TYR A 173 -3.36 6.20 9.39
C TYR A 173 -2.70 6.13 10.78
N ASP A 174 -1.54 5.47 10.87
CA ASP A 174 -0.85 5.23 12.14
C ASP A 174 0.66 5.52 12.03
N GLN A 175 1.41 5.33 13.13
CA GLN A 175 2.85 5.55 13.12
C GLN A 175 3.58 4.61 12.15
N TRP A 176 3.09 3.38 11.93
CA TRP A 176 3.67 2.45 10.96
C TRP A 176 3.50 2.95 9.53
N CYS A 177 2.34 3.55 9.21
CA CYS A 177 2.07 4.18 7.92
C CYS A 177 3.04 5.35 7.66
N LEU A 178 3.23 6.23 8.65
CA LEU A 178 4.19 7.34 8.54
C LEU A 178 5.61 6.82 8.33
N GLU A 179 6.06 5.85 9.13
CA GLU A 179 7.40 5.28 9.00
C GLU A 179 7.62 4.56 7.67
N ALA A 180 6.63 3.80 7.20
CA ALA A 180 6.68 3.14 5.91
C ALA A 180 6.78 4.17 4.78
N THR A 181 5.95 5.21 4.83
CA THR A 181 5.97 6.33 3.88
C THR A 181 7.33 7.03 3.86
N ARG A 182 7.94 7.29 5.03
CA ARG A 182 9.31 7.84 5.12
C ARG A 182 10.36 6.95 4.45
N LYS A 183 10.30 5.64 4.69
CA LYS A 183 11.31 4.67 4.18
C LYS A 183 11.19 4.43 2.67
N VAL A 184 9.99 4.59 2.10
CA VAL A 184 9.73 4.43 0.67
C VAL A 184 10.23 5.62 -0.16
N ASN A 185 10.08 6.83 0.36
CA ASN A 185 10.30 8.04 -0.42
C ASN A 185 11.74 8.58 -0.28
N PRO A 186 12.29 9.19 -1.34
CA PRO A 186 13.49 10.01 -1.23
C PRO A 186 13.36 11.08 -0.14
N PRO A 187 14.46 11.44 0.56
CA PRO A 187 14.44 12.46 1.62
C PRO A 187 13.81 13.77 1.16
N GLY A 188 12.91 14.32 1.97
CA GLY A 188 12.24 15.60 1.73
C GLY A 188 11.02 15.55 0.81
N LEU A 189 10.81 14.47 0.05
CA LEU A 189 9.70 14.38 -0.91
C LEU A 189 8.31 14.41 -0.24
N ILE A 190 8.22 13.96 1.01
CA ILE A 190 6.96 13.88 1.78
C ILE A 190 6.82 14.99 2.84
N THR A 191 7.66 16.03 2.82
CA THR A 191 7.70 17.05 3.90
C THR A 191 6.33 17.68 4.19
N GLU A 192 5.54 17.92 3.15
CA GLU A 192 4.19 18.49 3.30
C GLU A 192 3.22 17.49 3.95
N PHE A 193 3.26 16.23 3.53
CA PHE A 193 2.47 15.15 4.14
C PHE A 193 2.84 14.97 5.61
N GLU A 194 4.13 14.94 5.94
CA GLU A 194 4.57 14.81 7.33
C GLU A 194 4.08 15.96 8.21
N ARG A 195 4.12 17.19 7.69
CA ARG A 195 3.62 18.35 8.43
C ARG A 195 2.14 18.21 8.75
N TRP A 196 1.33 17.85 7.75
CA TRP A 196 -0.09 17.58 7.96
C TRP A 196 -0.33 16.44 8.95
N TRP A 197 0.43 15.35 8.81
CA TRP A 197 0.35 14.19 9.70
C TRP A 197 0.56 14.56 11.17
N TRP A 198 1.60 15.37 11.47
CA TRP A 198 1.83 15.83 12.84
C TRP A 198 0.70 16.76 13.32
N LEU A 199 0.16 17.64 12.47
CA LEU A 199 -0.93 18.52 12.88
C LEU A 199 -2.20 17.76 13.27
N GLU A 200 -2.57 16.74 12.50
CA GLU A 200 -3.81 16.00 12.75
C GLU A 200 -3.67 14.85 13.76
N TRP A 201 -2.56 14.13 13.74
CA TRP A 201 -2.46 12.83 14.43
C TRP A 201 -1.47 12.79 15.58
N SER A 202 -0.75 13.89 15.86
CA SER A 202 0.19 13.97 16.99
C SER A 202 -0.24 14.87 18.14
N CYS A 203 -1.33 15.62 17.97
CA CYS A 203 -1.89 16.49 18.99
C CYS A 203 -3.01 15.82 19.82
N GLY A 204 -3.03 14.47 19.88
CA GLY A 204 -3.90 13.68 20.74
C GLY A 204 -3.30 13.37 22.10
#